data_AF-A0A4R8QBV4-F1
#
_entry.id   AF-A0A4R8QBV4-F1
#
_cell.length_a   1.000
_cell.length_b   1.000
_cell.length_c   1.000
_cell.angle_alpha   90.00
_cell.angle_beta   90.00
_cell.angle_gamma   90.00
#
_symmetry.space_group_name_H-M   'P 1'
#
loop_
_entity.id
_entity.type
_entity.pdbx_description
1 polymer ?
#
loop_
_entity_poly.entity_id
_entity_poly.type
_entity_poly.pdbx_seq_one_letter_code
_entity_poly.pdbx_strand_id
1 'polypeptide(L)'
;MPSLPVAVTVKRGLVRAAAGRQTRTVHDWSDRFTSKRDELAAHFNRSLGEDADGKPIRVDRKRKTVSTSVGDLPISPIMDPDFKEARRRYNQPKPKPQKTTAPNSGVKERLRKKLLQNPYGEYHNID
;
A
#
# COMPACT_ATOMS: atom_id res chain seq x y z
N MET A 1 -36.35 -20.94 -31.97
CA MET A 1 -35.31 -21.96 -31.69
C MET A 1 -34.09 -21.24 -31.14
N PRO A 2 -33.72 -21.45 -29.86
CA PRO A 2 -32.73 -20.63 -29.15
C PRO A 2 -31.29 -21.09 -29.40
N SER A 3 -30.38 -20.17 -29.73
CA SER A 3 -28.93 -20.43 -29.79
C SER A 3 -28.21 -19.84 -28.58
N LEU A 4 -27.32 -20.66 -28.01
CA LEU A 4 -26.70 -20.60 -26.69
C LEU A 4 -25.69 -19.44 -26.49
N PRO A 5 -25.41 -19.05 -25.23
CA PRO A 5 -24.47 -17.97 -24.91
C PRO A 5 -23.00 -18.34 -25.19
N VAL A 6 -22.24 -17.38 -25.72
CA VAL A 6 -20.80 -17.47 -25.99
C VAL A 6 -20.03 -17.56 -24.66
N ALA A 7 -19.47 -18.74 -24.38
CA ALA A 7 -18.56 -18.95 -23.26
C ALA A 7 -17.17 -18.36 -23.59
N VAL A 8 -16.73 -17.35 -22.84
CA VAL A 8 -15.36 -16.83 -22.91
C VAL A 8 -14.43 -17.78 -22.16
N THR A 9 -13.72 -18.64 -22.89
CA THR A 9 -12.68 -19.51 -22.33
C THR A 9 -11.41 -18.72 -22.04
N VAL A 10 -11.17 -18.38 -20.77
CA VAL A 10 -9.85 -17.89 -20.33
C VAL A 10 -8.93 -19.10 -20.18
N LYS A 11 -7.92 -19.19 -21.06
CA LYS A 11 -6.91 -20.26 -21.05
C LYS A 11 -6.06 -20.19 -19.78
N ARG A 12 -6.44 -20.98 -18.76
CA ARG A 12 -5.61 -21.29 -17.60
C ARG A 12 -4.57 -22.34 -18.03
N GLY A 13 -3.36 -21.89 -18.33
CA GLY A 13 -2.21 -22.78 -18.53
C GLY A 13 -1.84 -23.47 -17.23
N LEU A 14 -1.87 -24.80 -17.25
CA LEU A 14 -1.33 -25.69 -16.22
C LEU A 14 0.03 -26.20 -16.70
N VAL A 15 1.10 -25.98 -15.92
CA VAL A 15 2.29 -26.84 -15.97
C VAL A 15 2.71 -27.16 -14.53
N ARG A 16 2.90 -28.45 -14.27
CA ARG A 16 3.18 -29.09 -12.97
C ARG A 16 4.69 -29.31 -12.84
N ALA A 17 5.27 -29.04 -11.67
CA ALA A 17 6.48 -29.74 -11.19
C ALA A 17 6.56 -29.65 -9.66
N ALA A 18 7.08 -30.72 -9.05
CA ALA A 18 7.10 -30.99 -7.61
C ALA A 18 8.24 -30.27 -6.90
N ALA A 19 7.91 -29.49 -5.87
CA ALA A 19 8.70 -29.09 -4.70
C ALA A 19 7.79 -28.17 -3.87
N GLY A 20 7.90 -28.19 -2.54
CA GLY A 20 6.94 -27.61 -1.59
C GLY A 20 6.30 -26.29 -2.02
N ARG A 21 4.96 -26.29 -2.16
CA ARG A 21 4.18 -25.07 -2.41
C ARG A 21 4.25 -24.17 -1.18
N GLN A 22 5.24 -23.29 -1.13
CA GLN A 22 5.02 -22.00 -0.49
C GLN A 22 4.00 -21.27 -1.36
N THR A 23 2.74 -21.28 -0.90
CA THR A 23 1.69 -20.46 -1.51
C THR A 23 2.11 -19.01 -1.33
N ARG A 24 2.63 -18.40 -2.40
CA ARG A 24 2.78 -16.95 -2.48
C ARG A 24 1.37 -16.36 -2.43
N THR A 25 0.91 -15.99 -1.24
CA THR A 25 -0.28 -15.18 -1.07
C THR A 25 -0.04 -13.86 -1.77
N VAL A 26 -0.80 -13.60 -2.83
CA VAL A 26 -0.81 -12.29 -3.48
C VAL A 26 -1.52 -11.37 -2.50
N HIS A 27 -0.76 -10.63 -1.69
CA HIS A 27 -1.33 -9.60 -0.83
C HIS A 27 -1.83 -8.46 -1.73
N ASP A 28 -3.12 -8.16 -1.67
CA ASP A 28 -3.65 -6.97 -2.31
C ASP A 28 -2.95 -5.74 -1.72
N TRP A 29 -2.67 -4.75 -2.56
CA TRP A 29 -2.01 -3.53 -2.13
C TRP A 29 -2.87 -2.76 -1.13
N SER A 30 -4.20 -2.86 -1.22
CA SER A 30 -5.14 -2.23 -0.29
C SER A 30 -5.11 -2.87 1.11
N ASP A 31 -4.97 -4.20 1.19
CA ASP A 31 -4.92 -4.95 2.45
C ASP A 31 -3.76 -4.52 3.36
N ARG A 32 -2.63 -4.13 2.78
CA ARG A 32 -1.49 -3.64 3.58
C ARG A 32 -1.82 -2.38 4.38
N PHE A 33 -2.76 -1.56 3.90
CA PHE A 33 -3.17 -0.35 4.59
C PHE A 33 -4.26 -0.60 5.61
N THR A 34 -5.15 -1.55 5.36
CA THR A 34 -6.14 -1.96 6.37
C THR A 34 -5.42 -2.56 7.59
N SER A 35 -4.44 -3.44 7.37
CA SER A 35 -3.63 -4.01 8.46
C SER A 35 -2.91 -2.95 9.30
N LYS A 36 -2.26 -1.95 8.67
CA LYS A 36 -1.56 -0.88 9.40
C LYS A 36 -2.49 0.00 10.24
N ARG A 37 -3.69 0.26 9.75
CA ARG A 37 -4.71 1.04 10.48
C ARG A 37 -5.28 0.23 11.64
N ASP A 38 -5.51 -1.07 11.44
CA ASP A 38 -5.99 -1.97 12.48
C ASP A 38 -4.93 -2.14 13.59
N GLU A 39 -3.65 -2.26 13.23
CA GLU A 39 -2.53 -2.26 14.17
C GLU A 39 -2.45 -0.96 14.99
N LEU A 40 -2.68 0.19 14.33
CA LEU A 40 -2.72 1.50 14.99
C LEU A 40 -3.91 1.62 15.95
N ALA A 41 -5.10 1.15 15.55
CA ALA A 41 -6.26 1.11 16.43
C ALA A 41 -6.01 0.20 17.63
N ALA A 42 -5.43 -0.98 17.42
CA ALA A 42 -5.04 -1.89 18.50
C ALA A 42 -4.00 -1.27 19.44
N HIS A 43 -3.03 -0.53 18.89
CA HIS A 43 -2.07 0.23 19.68
C HIS A 43 -2.78 1.26 20.57
N PHE A 44 -3.71 2.05 20.01
CA PHE A 44 -4.47 3.02 20.81
C PHE A 44 -5.31 2.35 21.90
N ASN A 45 -6.02 1.27 21.57
CA ASN A 45 -6.80 0.52 22.57
C ASN A 45 -5.93 0.00 23.71
N ARG A 46 -4.69 -0.41 23.44
CA ARG A 46 -3.72 -0.78 24.50
C ARG A 46 -3.24 0.41 25.32
N SER A 47 -3.10 1.59 24.72
CA SER A 47 -2.56 2.78 25.39
C SER A 47 -3.62 3.55 26.20
N LEU A 48 -4.91 3.42 25.88
CA LEU A 48 -5.97 4.16 26.55
C LEU A 48 -6.40 3.56 27.89
N GLY A 49 -6.15 2.25 28.11
CA GLY A 49 -6.46 1.59 29.37
C GLY A 49 -7.96 1.44 29.61
N GLU A 50 -8.37 1.66 30.86
CA GLU A 50 -9.74 1.49 31.33
C GLU A 50 -10.33 2.85 31.73
N ASP A 51 -11.65 2.98 31.63
CA ASP A 51 -12.39 4.16 32.06
C ASP A 51 -12.62 4.16 33.59
N ALA A 52 -13.34 5.18 34.07
CA ALA A 52 -13.65 5.33 35.50
C ALA A 52 -14.50 4.17 36.06
N ASP A 53 -15.17 3.40 35.20
CA ASP A 53 -16.01 2.25 35.57
C ASP A 53 -15.26 0.91 35.39
N GLY A 54 -13.96 0.96 35.07
CA GLY A 54 -13.13 -0.23 34.81
C GLY A 54 -13.42 -0.90 33.46
N LYS A 55 -14.10 -0.24 32.52
CA LYS A 55 -14.36 -0.76 31.18
C LYS A 55 -13.23 -0.34 30.24
N PRO A 56 -12.79 -1.22 29.32
CA PRO A 56 -11.72 -0.89 28.39
C PRO A 56 -12.16 0.20 27.43
N ILE A 57 -11.36 1.28 27.35
CA ILE A 57 -11.58 2.37 26.40
C ILE A 57 -11.19 1.88 25.01
N ARG A 58 -12.13 1.95 24.05
CA ARG A 58 -11.92 1.48 22.67
C ARG A 58 -12.16 2.58 21.65
N VAL A 59 -11.30 2.61 20.64
CA VAL A 59 -11.42 3.51 19.48
C VAL A 59 -12.20 2.82 18.37
N ASP A 60 -13.31 3.42 17.95
CA ASP A 60 -14.01 3.06 16.71
C ASP A 60 -13.46 3.91 15.56
N ARG A 61 -12.66 3.26 14.69
CA ARG A 61 -12.10 3.89 13.50
C ARG A 61 -13.16 4.35 12.51
N LYS A 62 -14.25 3.60 12.33
CA LYS A 62 -15.27 3.91 11.31
C LYS A 62 -16.11 5.10 11.74
N ARG A 63 -16.51 5.11 13.01
CA ARG A 63 -17.32 6.20 13.58
C ARG A 63 -16.50 7.39 14.06
N LYS A 64 -15.16 7.25 14.13
CA LYS A 64 -14.24 8.28 14.65
C LYS A 64 -14.59 8.66 16.08
N THR A 65 -14.85 7.65 16.90
CA THR A 65 -15.23 7.82 18.30
C THR A 65 -14.37 6.99 19.24
N VAL A 66 -14.40 7.37 20.52
CA VAL A 66 -13.83 6.62 21.63
C VAL A 66 -14.95 6.28 22.60
N SER A 67 -15.10 5.00 22.93
CA SER A 67 -16.08 4.55 23.93
C SER A 67 -15.53 4.86 25.32
N THR A 68 -16.22 5.75 26.03
CA THR A 68 -15.89 6.15 27.40
C THR A 68 -17.09 5.90 28.32
N SER A 69 -16.91 6.02 29.64
CA SER A 69 -17.99 5.84 30.62
C SER A 69 -19.18 6.78 30.40
N VAL A 70 -18.92 7.99 29.92
CA VAL A 70 -19.94 8.99 29.55
C VAL A 70 -20.58 8.76 28.18
N GLY A 71 -20.14 7.73 27.45
CA GLY A 71 -20.62 7.35 26.12
C GLY A 71 -19.57 7.48 25.03
N ASP A 72 -20.03 7.42 23.78
CA ASP A 72 -19.18 7.55 22.60
C ASP A 72 -18.81 9.02 22.36
N LEU A 73 -17.53 9.36 22.51
CA LEU A 73 -17.03 10.71 22.29
C LEU A 73 -16.31 10.83 20.94
N PRO A 74 -16.45 11.95 20.20
CA PRO A 74 -15.70 12.16 18.98
C PRO A 74 -14.21 12.23 19.27
N ILE A 75 -13.43 11.53 18.45
CA ILE A 75 -11.98 11.48 18.61
C ILE A 75 -11.30 12.67 17.95
N SER A 76 -10.26 13.20 18.58
CA SER A 76 -9.44 14.24 17.96
C SER A 76 -8.67 13.70 16.75
N PRO A 77 -8.39 14.52 15.71
CA PRO A 77 -7.65 14.07 14.53
C PRO A 77 -6.30 13.44 14.85
N ILE A 78 -5.60 13.93 15.88
CA ILE A 78 -4.29 13.40 16.28
C ILE A 78 -4.36 11.96 16.81
N MET A 79 -5.53 11.54 17.29
CA MET A 79 -5.77 10.21 17.84
C MET A 79 -6.53 9.30 16.85
N ASP A 80 -6.95 9.81 15.68
CA ASP A 80 -7.52 8.98 14.60
C ASP A 80 -6.43 8.07 13.97
N PRO A 81 -6.61 6.73 13.96
CA PRO A 81 -5.70 5.80 13.30
C PRO A 81 -5.42 6.15 11.83
N ASP A 82 -6.43 6.58 11.08
CA ASP A 82 -6.29 6.88 9.66
C ASP A 82 -5.45 8.14 9.43
N PHE A 83 -5.70 9.17 10.24
CA PHE A 83 -4.93 10.41 10.18
C PHE A 83 -3.47 10.18 10.57
N LYS A 84 -3.21 9.41 11.63
CA LYS A 84 -1.85 9.08 12.07
C LYS A 84 -1.11 8.23 11.04
N GLU A 85 -1.79 7.31 10.37
CA GLU A 85 -1.21 6.54 9.27
C GLU A 85 -0.87 7.44 8.08
N ALA A 86 -1.79 8.31 7.66
CA ALA A 86 -1.55 9.27 6.57
C ALA A 86 -0.35 10.17 6.88
N ARG A 87 -0.31 10.74 8.09
CA ARG A 87 0.81 11.56 8.56
C ARG A 87 2.14 10.79 8.54
N ARG A 88 2.14 9.52 8.98
CA ARG A 88 3.35 8.66 8.92
C ARG A 88 3.82 8.45 7.48
N ARG A 89 2.92 8.27 6.52
CA ARG A 89 3.29 8.08 5.10
C ARG A 89 3.97 9.30 4.50
N TYR A 90 3.49 10.51 4.82
CA TYR A 90 4.11 11.74 4.32
C TYR A 90 5.45 12.06 4.99
N ASN A 91 5.59 11.71 6.28
CA ASN A 91 6.85 11.90 7.00
C ASN A 91 7.92 10.88 6.61
N GLN A 92 7.53 9.71 6.11
CA GLN A 92 8.50 8.73 5.62
C GLN A 92 9.05 9.17 4.27
N PRO A 93 10.39 9.26 4.12
CA PRO A 93 10.98 9.60 2.84
C PRO A 93 10.55 8.54 1.81
N LYS A 94 10.10 9.02 0.64
CA LYS A 94 9.75 8.12 -0.47
C LYS A 94 10.95 7.19 -0.73
N PRO A 95 10.71 5.89 -0.98
CA PRO A 95 11.79 4.97 -1.28
C PRO A 95 12.59 5.54 -2.45
N LYS A 96 13.91 5.71 -2.25
CA LYS A 96 14.78 6.13 -3.33
C LYS A 96 14.67 5.07 -4.44
N PRO A 97 14.61 5.48 -5.73
CA PRO A 97 14.66 4.51 -6.80
C PRO A 97 15.88 3.63 -6.58
N GLN A 98 15.69 2.30 -6.61
CA GLN A 98 16.80 1.37 -6.48
C GLN A 98 17.85 1.75 -7.53
N LYS A 99 19.10 1.95 -7.10
CA LYS A 99 20.21 2.06 -8.04
C LYS A 99 20.25 0.73 -8.76
N THR A 100 19.77 0.71 -9.99
CA THR A 100 19.86 -0.45 -10.85
C THR A 100 21.36 -0.70 -11.07
N THR A 101 21.89 -1.77 -10.47
CA THR A 101 23.27 -2.25 -10.68
C THR A 101 23.46 -2.82 -12.10
N ALA A 102 22.49 -2.62 -13.00
CA ALA A 102 22.68 -2.91 -14.40
C ALA A 102 23.61 -1.85 -14.99
N PRO A 103 24.70 -2.24 -15.68
CA PRO A 103 25.74 -1.33 -16.15
C PRO A 103 25.22 -0.20 -17.06
N ASN A 104 24.01 -0.36 -17.63
CA ASN A 104 23.44 0.52 -18.66
C ASN A 104 22.12 1.19 -18.23
N SER A 105 21.93 1.47 -16.94
CA SER A 105 20.63 1.91 -16.39
C SER A 105 20.67 3.23 -15.62
N GLY A 106 21.84 3.89 -15.59
CA GLY A 106 22.00 5.18 -14.95
C GLY A 106 21.15 6.29 -15.59
N VAL A 107 20.92 7.37 -14.84
CA VAL A 107 20.18 8.56 -15.30
C VAL A 107 20.75 9.12 -16.62
N LYS A 108 22.08 9.09 -16.79
CA LYS A 108 22.78 9.50 -18.01
C LYS A 108 22.40 8.65 -19.23
N GLU A 109 22.27 7.35 -19.05
CA GLU A 109 21.92 6.42 -20.15
C GLU A 109 20.44 6.54 -20.54
N ARG A 110 19.56 6.78 -19.56
CA ARG A 110 18.15 7.13 -19.83
C ARG A 110 18.03 8.43 -20.61
N LEU A 111 18.85 9.44 -20.28
CA LEU A 111 18.90 10.69 -21.02
C LEU A 111 19.43 10.47 -22.45
N ARG A 112 20.51 9.68 -22.60
CA ARG A 112 21.08 9.31 -23.91
C ARG A 112 20.04 8.64 -24.81
N LYS A 113 19.31 7.65 -24.30
CA LYS A 113 18.22 6.98 -25.02
C LYS A 113 17.09 7.93 -25.42
N LYS A 114 16.68 8.82 -24.51
CA LYS A 114 15.66 9.83 -24.82
C LYS A 114 16.12 10.81 -25.90
N LEU A 115 17.40 11.13 -25.94
CA LEU A 115 17.97 12.01 -26.96
C LEU A 115 18.04 11.31 -28.33
N LEU A 116 18.47 10.03 -28.35
CA LEU A 116 18.46 9.20 -29.57
C LEU A 116 17.06 8.98 -30.14
N GLN A 117 16.04 8.95 -29.29
CA GLN A 117 14.64 8.81 -29.71
C GLN A 117 14.00 10.14 -30.15
N ASN A 118 14.70 11.28 -29.97
CA ASN A 118 14.19 12.57 -30.39
C ASN A 118 14.51 12.80 -31.88
N PRO A 119 13.51 12.88 -32.78
CA PRO A 119 13.73 13.11 -34.21
C PRO A 119 14.37 14.48 -34.53
N TYR A 120 14.47 15.38 -33.55
CA TYR A 120 15.11 16.69 -33.66
C TYR A 120 16.38 16.82 -32.79
N GLY A 121 16.86 15.72 -32.19
CA GLY A 121 18.04 15.74 -31.32
C GLY A 121 19.34 15.59 -32.11
N GLU A 122 20.00 16.69 -32.45
CA GLU A 122 21.31 16.65 -33.11
C GLU A 122 22.44 16.26 -32.14
N TYR A 123 23.24 15.26 -32.54
CA TYR A 123 24.48 14.89 -31.88
C TYR A 123 25.60 15.80 -32.40
N HIS A 124 26.00 16.81 -31.63
CA HIS A 124 27.25 17.52 -31.89
C HIS A 124 28.37 16.81 -31.11
N ASN A 125 29.20 16.08 -31.83
CA ASN A 125 30.48 15.60 -31.30
C ASN A 125 31.40 16.82 -31.25
N ILE A 126 31.73 17.26 -30.04
CA ILE A 126 32.76 18.26 -29.83
C ILE A 126 34.05 17.45 -29.64
N ASP A 127 34.90 17.47 -30.67
CA ASP A 127 36.27 16.92 -30.66
C ASP A 127 37.20 17.75 -29.76
#